data_AF-A0A2A2RPI3-F1
#
_entry.id   AF-A0A2A2RPI3-F1
#
_cell.length_a   1.000
_cell.length_b   1.000
_cell.length_c   1.000
_cell.angle_alpha   90.00
_cell.angle_beta   90.00
_cell.angle_gamma   90.00
#
_symmetry.space_group_name_H-M   'P 1'
#
loop_
_entity.id
_entity.type
_entity.pdbx_description
1 polymer ?
#
loop_
_entity_poly.entity_id
_entity_poly.type
_entity_poly.pdbx_seq_one_letter_code
_entity_poly.pdbx_strand_id
1 'polypeptide(L)'
;MRFLSTAVLAVGLALLAAPLAAEPLPDGLYADFITPHGVITAELYYTQAPLTCVNFTGLAEGTLAPKNGQPFYTGLTFYRVVPGFVIQSGNPGLKDTDDEKVPSPHHFADEFVPGLRHDAAGILSMANAGPDTNSCEFFLTLAPTDRLNYLHSVFGRVVRGLAILPLIKPNEAFTIKIQRVGRAAQAFKNDRAAFQALAAAAKKYSGAATPGPTAPFDDPAHLLPQEIPRAKNFNFKLANFERVTGLKIVARLFAKSPSAAEDNAPGAFMQALAQQLGTAQRGAVAAYFADEDDWRIWIGTESTPAFFGSPPTQADLKPDGTFHQQKEIFLAQATAAGHAAFAQQKKNAPADQPPPPAQHLKLRTDALLDSLIFKLEPNIKLPAQQ
;
A
#
# COMPACT_ATOMS: atom_id res chain seq x y z
N MET A 1 -29.71 -65.68 52.25
CA MET A 1 -28.53 -64.92 51.78
C MET A 1 -29.02 -63.62 51.16
N ARG A 2 -28.61 -62.48 51.73
CA ARG A 2 -28.92 -61.12 51.27
C ARG A 2 -28.01 -60.78 50.08
N PHE A 3 -28.56 -60.23 49.00
CA PHE A 3 -27.75 -59.55 47.97
C PHE A 3 -28.12 -58.07 47.96
N LEU A 4 -27.15 -57.24 48.34
CA LEU A 4 -27.19 -55.79 48.27
C LEU A 4 -27.03 -55.35 46.81
N SER A 5 -27.95 -54.52 46.32
CA SER A 5 -27.79 -53.78 45.07
C SER A 5 -27.05 -52.47 45.35
N THR A 6 -25.80 -52.35 44.91
CA THR A 6 -25.05 -51.09 44.93
C THR A 6 -25.31 -50.31 43.64
N ALA A 7 -26.02 -49.19 43.75
CA ALA A 7 -26.11 -48.18 42.70
C ALA A 7 -24.83 -47.32 42.71
N VAL A 8 -24.10 -47.28 41.60
CA VAL A 8 -22.96 -46.39 41.40
C VAL A 8 -23.49 -45.10 40.78
N LEU A 9 -23.46 -44.01 41.56
CA LEU A 9 -23.80 -42.67 41.11
C LEU A 9 -22.57 -42.03 40.45
N ALA A 10 -22.56 -41.93 39.12
CA ALA A 10 -21.53 -41.22 38.38
C ALA A 10 -21.82 -39.71 38.42
N VAL A 11 -21.07 -38.96 39.24
CA VAL A 11 -21.09 -37.50 39.26
C VAL A 11 -20.17 -37.01 38.14
N GLY A 12 -20.76 -36.60 37.02
CA GLY A 12 -20.03 -35.93 35.93
C GLY A 12 -19.69 -34.49 36.34
N LEU A 13 -18.41 -34.21 36.58
CA LEU A 13 -17.91 -32.86 36.83
C LEU A 13 -17.80 -32.12 35.48
N ALA A 14 -18.80 -31.33 35.13
CA ALA A 14 -18.72 -30.42 33.99
C ALA A 14 -17.84 -29.22 34.35
N LEU A 15 -16.58 -29.22 33.91
CA LEU A 15 -15.75 -28.02 33.92
C LEU A 15 -16.32 -27.02 32.91
N LEU A 16 -17.08 -26.04 33.39
CA LEU A 16 -17.40 -24.82 32.67
C LEU A 16 -16.10 -24.04 32.44
N ALA A 17 -15.50 -24.18 31.26
CA ALA A 17 -14.43 -23.29 30.83
C ALA A 17 -15.03 -21.88 30.65
N ALA A 18 -14.75 -20.99 31.60
CA ALA A 18 -15.04 -19.57 31.42
C ALA A 18 -14.29 -19.07 30.18
N PRO A 19 -14.93 -18.29 29.28
CA PRO A 19 -14.23 -17.72 28.15
C PRO A 19 -13.09 -16.84 28.68
N LEU A 20 -11.86 -17.14 28.24
CA LEU A 20 -10.69 -16.31 28.55
C LEU A 20 -11.02 -14.88 28.10
N ALA A 21 -11.05 -13.92 29.02
CA ALA A 21 -11.20 -12.52 28.65
C ALA A 21 -10.07 -12.15 27.70
N ALA A 22 -10.40 -11.52 26.57
CA ALA A 22 -9.39 -11.04 25.64
C ALA A 22 -8.42 -10.10 26.38
N GLU A 23 -7.12 -10.23 26.11
CA GLU A 23 -6.12 -9.37 26.75
C GLU A 23 -6.50 -7.88 26.58
N PRO A 24 -6.15 -7.01 27.53
CA PRO A 24 -6.33 -5.57 27.36
C PRO A 24 -5.61 -5.06 26.10
N LEU A 25 -6.18 -4.06 25.42
CA LEU A 25 -5.47 -3.35 24.35
C LEU A 25 -4.39 -2.44 24.97
N PRO A 26 -3.20 -2.35 24.36
CA PRO A 26 -2.21 -1.30 24.73
C PRO A 26 -2.76 0.11 24.50
N ASP A 27 -2.07 1.12 25.04
CA ASP A 27 -2.33 2.53 24.73
C ASP A 27 -2.30 2.75 23.20
N GLY A 28 -3.29 3.47 22.69
CA GLY A 28 -3.50 3.64 21.25
C GLY A 28 -4.93 4.03 20.88
N LEU A 29 -5.10 4.35 19.60
CA LEU A 29 -6.40 4.63 18.99
C LEU A 29 -6.83 3.43 18.15
N TYR A 30 -8.04 2.94 18.35
CA TYR A 30 -8.53 1.73 17.66
C TYR A 30 -9.90 1.94 17.04
N ALA A 31 -10.20 1.15 16.00
CA ALA A 31 -11.50 1.05 15.38
C ALA A 31 -11.98 -0.41 15.39
N ASP A 32 -13.12 -0.64 16.02
CA ASP A 32 -13.84 -1.90 15.96
C ASP A 32 -14.84 -1.88 14.82
N PHE A 33 -14.61 -2.73 13.82
CA PHE A 33 -15.59 -3.06 12.80
C PHE A 33 -16.47 -4.19 13.32
N ILE A 34 -17.71 -3.86 13.69
CA ILE A 34 -18.71 -4.81 14.16
C ILE A 34 -19.43 -5.36 12.94
N THR A 35 -19.27 -6.65 12.69
CA THR A 35 -19.79 -7.35 11.50
C THR A 35 -20.66 -8.55 11.91
N PRO A 36 -21.43 -9.14 10.98
CA PRO A 36 -22.17 -10.38 11.25
C PRO A 36 -21.28 -11.57 11.64
N HIS A 37 -19.99 -11.53 11.29
CA HIS A 37 -19.02 -12.58 11.55
C HIS A 37 -18.16 -12.33 12.82
N GLY A 38 -18.45 -11.25 13.55
CA GLY A 38 -17.72 -10.84 14.75
C GLY A 38 -17.08 -9.46 14.64
N VAL A 39 -16.19 -9.14 15.58
CA VAL A 39 -15.51 -7.85 15.67
C VAL A 39 -14.09 -7.95 15.12
N ILE A 40 -13.74 -7.02 14.23
CA ILE A 40 -12.38 -6.81 13.74
C ILE A 40 -11.86 -5.53 14.39
N THR A 41 -10.78 -5.61 15.16
CA THR A 41 -10.17 -4.42 15.80
C THR A 41 -8.94 -4.01 15.02
N ALA A 42 -8.92 -2.78 14.53
CA ALA A 42 -7.75 -2.17 13.89
C ALA A 42 -7.13 -1.08 14.77
N GLU A 43 -5.82 -1.12 14.94
CA GLU A 43 -5.00 -0.01 15.46
C GLU A 43 -4.92 1.08 14.39
N LEU A 44 -5.11 2.34 14.77
CA LEU A 44 -5.02 3.51 13.91
C LEU A 44 -3.69 4.25 14.15
N TYR A 45 -3.02 4.61 13.07
CA TYR A 45 -1.71 5.27 13.08
C TYR A 45 -1.82 6.79 13.22
N TYR A 46 -2.49 7.26 14.27
CA TYR A 46 -2.87 8.67 14.44
C TYR A 46 -1.71 9.65 14.64
N THR A 47 -0.49 9.15 14.90
CA THR A 47 0.72 9.98 14.95
C THR A 47 1.44 10.03 13.61
N GLN A 48 1.32 8.99 12.78
CA GLN A 48 1.95 8.90 11.46
C GLN A 48 1.06 9.44 10.34
N ALA A 49 -0.26 9.22 10.41
CA ALA A 49 -1.27 9.67 9.46
C ALA A 49 -2.41 10.42 10.19
N PRO A 50 -2.11 11.55 10.87
CA PRO A 50 -3.08 12.27 11.68
C PRO A 50 -4.25 12.82 10.88
N LEU A 51 -4.05 13.37 9.68
CA LEU A 51 -5.16 13.93 8.88
C LEU A 51 -6.16 12.84 8.50
N THR A 52 -5.64 11.68 8.09
CA THR A 52 -6.43 10.50 7.73
C THR A 52 -7.18 9.96 8.94
N CYS A 53 -6.52 9.83 10.09
CA CYS A 53 -7.15 9.35 11.32
C CYS A 53 -8.20 10.33 11.87
N VAL A 54 -7.96 11.64 11.79
CA VAL A 54 -8.95 12.68 12.15
C VAL A 54 -10.19 12.55 11.29
N ASN A 55 -10.03 12.44 9.97
CA ASN A 55 -11.14 12.25 9.05
C ASN A 55 -11.91 10.95 9.38
N PHE A 56 -11.22 9.81 9.42
CA PHE A 56 -11.85 8.51 9.61
C PHE A 56 -12.61 8.43 10.94
N THR A 57 -11.98 8.81 12.05
CA THR A 57 -12.64 8.78 13.36
C THR A 57 -13.76 9.81 13.47
N GLY A 58 -13.59 11.00 12.88
CA GLY A 58 -14.63 12.02 12.92
C GLY A 58 -15.86 11.67 12.08
N LEU A 59 -15.68 10.92 11.00
CA LEU A 59 -16.80 10.30 10.26
C LEU A 59 -17.44 9.19 11.08
N ALA A 60 -16.66 8.30 11.68
CA ALA A 60 -17.18 7.22 12.52
C ALA A 60 -17.99 7.72 13.72
N GLU A 61 -17.64 8.86 14.31
CA GLU A 61 -18.31 9.43 15.49
C GLU A 61 -19.30 10.55 15.16
N GLY A 62 -19.37 11.00 13.91
CA GLY A 62 -20.33 12.01 13.46
C GLY A 62 -19.91 13.47 13.64
N THR A 63 -18.69 13.74 14.11
CA THR A 63 -18.13 15.10 14.27
C THR A 63 -17.78 15.75 12.93
N LEU A 64 -17.52 14.94 11.90
CA LEU A 64 -17.25 15.38 10.52
C LEU A 64 -18.31 14.92 9.51
N ALA A 65 -19.32 14.17 9.97
CA ALA A 65 -20.37 13.64 9.10
C ALA A 65 -21.25 14.76 8.50
N PRO A 66 -21.77 14.58 7.27
CA PRO A 66 -22.70 15.54 6.66
C PRO A 66 -23.99 15.75 7.47
N LYS A 67 -24.44 14.72 8.19
CA LYS A 67 -25.58 14.77 9.11
C LYS A 67 -25.07 15.00 10.52
N ASN A 68 -24.98 16.27 10.91
CA ASN A 68 -24.47 16.78 12.19
C ASN A 68 -24.72 15.83 13.37
N GLY A 69 -23.69 15.09 13.79
CA GLY A 69 -23.69 14.25 14.99
C GLY A 69 -24.09 12.78 14.81
N GLN A 70 -24.47 12.33 13.60
CA GLN A 70 -24.72 10.90 13.37
C GLN A 70 -23.47 10.19 12.83
N PRO A 71 -23.09 9.03 13.40
CA PRO A 71 -22.05 8.16 12.85
C PRO A 71 -22.25 7.86 11.36
N PHE A 72 -21.29 8.27 10.52
CA PHE A 72 -21.40 8.19 9.06
C PHE A 72 -21.36 6.75 8.53
N TYR A 73 -20.46 5.92 9.08
CA TYR A 73 -20.23 4.56 8.59
C TYR A 73 -21.26 3.53 9.07
N THR A 74 -22.09 3.88 10.05
CA THR A 74 -23.03 2.92 10.65
C THR A 74 -24.08 2.48 9.63
N GLY A 75 -24.16 1.18 9.38
CA GLY A 75 -25.11 0.60 8.43
C GLY A 75 -24.64 0.63 6.97
N LEU A 76 -23.46 1.18 6.68
CA LEU A 76 -22.85 1.02 5.36
C LEU A 76 -22.44 -0.44 5.14
N THR A 77 -22.18 -0.79 3.88
CA THR A 77 -21.85 -2.16 3.49
C THR A 77 -20.46 -2.28 2.88
N PHE A 78 -19.86 -3.47 2.97
CA PHE A 78 -18.69 -3.82 2.16
C PHE A 78 -19.16 -4.11 0.73
N TYR A 79 -19.25 -3.06 -0.10
CA TYR A 79 -19.78 -3.16 -1.47
C TYR A 79 -18.81 -3.84 -2.44
N ARG A 80 -17.51 -3.84 -2.14
CA ARG A 80 -16.48 -4.45 -2.98
C ARG A 80 -15.63 -5.41 -2.16
N VAL A 81 -15.75 -6.70 -2.47
CA VAL A 81 -14.97 -7.78 -1.89
C VAL A 81 -14.24 -8.51 -3.02
N VAL A 82 -12.92 -8.43 -3.03
CA VAL A 82 -12.07 -9.10 -4.02
C VAL A 82 -11.20 -10.13 -3.29
N PRO A 83 -11.54 -11.44 -3.36
CA PRO A 83 -10.80 -12.49 -2.66
C PRO A 83 -9.30 -12.44 -2.93
N GLY A 84 -8.50 -12.53 -1.86
CA GLY A 84 -7.04 -12.46 -1.94
C GLY A 84 -6.48 -11.07 -2.27
N PHE A 85 -7.32 -10.02 -2.29
CA PHE A 85 -6.90 -8.66 -2.53
C PHE A 85 -7.37 -7.70 -1.43
N VAL A 86 -8.64 -7.28 -1.44
CA VAL A 86 -9.17 -6.29 -0.47
C VAL A 86 -10.66 -6.49 -0.20
N ILE A 87 -11.12 -6.04 0.96
CA ILE A 87 -12.52 -5.66 1.22
C ILE A 87 -12.59 -4.13 1.34
N GLN A 88 -13.54 -3.50 0.66
CA GLN A 88 -13.65 -2.04 0.55
C GLN A 88 -15.05 -1.56 0.92
N SER A 89 -15.09 -0.43 1.62
CA SER A 89 -16.31 0.22 2.09
C SER A 89 -16.13 1.75 2.23
N GLY A 90 -17.07 2.43 2.90
CA GLY A 90 -17.10 3.87 3.15
C GLY A 90 -18.03 4.65 2.23
N ASN A 91 -18.46 4.05 1.11
CA ASN A 91 -19.41 4.65 0.19
C ASN A 91 -20.88 4.44 0.64
N PRO A 92 -21.71 5.49 0.75
CA PRO A 92 -23.09 5.41 1.24
C PRO A 92 -24.12 4.87 0.24
N GLY A 93 -23.71 4.30 -0.90
CA GLY A 93 -24.61 3.61 -1.82
C GLY A 93 -24.54 4.04 -3.28
N LEU A 94 -23.47 4.73 -3.69
CA LEU A 94 -23.17 4.98 -5.09
C LEU A 94 -22.13 3.96 -5.53
N LYS A 95 -22.53 2.99 -6.34
CA LYS A 95 -21.56 2.09 -7.01
C LYS A 95 -20.58 2.96 -7.78
N ASP A 96 -19.26 2.94 -7.51
CA ASP A 96 -18.10 3.38 -8.33
C ASP A 96 -18.33 4.39 -9.50
N THR A 97 -19.31 5.29 -9.41
CA THR A 97 -19.78 6.16 -10.48
C THR A 97 -19.69 7.58 -9.98
N ASP A 98 -18.69 8.30 -10.48
CA ASP A 98 -18.39 9.71 -10.24
C ASP A 98 -18.29 10.13 -8.76
N ASP A 99 -17.06 10.44 -8.35
CA ASP A 99 -16.70 11.01 -7.03
C ASP A 99 -17.53 12.25 -6.67
N GLU A 100 -18.07 12.98 -7.66
CA GLU A 100 -18.90 14.17 -7.46
C GLU A 100 -20.27 13.89 -6.81
N LYS A 101 -20.74 12.64 -6.85
CA LYS A 101 -22.07 12.29 -6.32
C LYS A 101 -22.04 11.69 -4.93
N VAL A 102 -20.89 11.16 -4.48
CA VAL A 102 -20.74 10.71 -3.10
C VAL A 102 -21.00 11.92 -2.22
N PRO A 103 -21.93 11.85 -1.24
CA PRO A 103 -22.06 12.87 -0.20
C PRO A 103 -20.83 12.78 0.72
N SER A 104 -19.67 12.99 0.12
CA SER A 104 -18.35 13.14 0.72
C SER A 104 -18.35 14.51 1.39
N PRO A 105 -18.02 14.60 2.69
CA PRO A 105 -17.97 15.89 3.34
C PRO A 105 -16.78 16.75 2.87
N HIS A 106 -15.74 16.17 2.24
CA HIS A 106 -14.56 16.85 1.65
C HIS A 106 -13.53 15.85 1.08
N HIS A 107 -12.62 16.34 0.24
CA HIS A 107 -11.38 15.63 -0.16
C HIS A 107 -10.16 16.14 0.60
N PHE A 108 -9.15 15.30 0.80
CA PHE A 108 -7.90 15.66 1.47
C PHE A 108 -6.66 14.92 0.94
N ALA A 109 -5.51 15.49 1.28
CA ALA A 109 -4.20 15.03 0.82
C ALA A 109 -3.83 13.62 1.32
N ASP A 110 -2.99 12.91 0.57
CA ASP A 110 -2.42 11.64 1.03
C ASP A 110 -1.39 11.85 2.15
N GLU A 111 -1.26 10.86 3.03
CA GLU A 111 -0.24 10.75 4.08
C GLU A 111 0.54 9.45 3.91
N PHE A 112 1.67 9.52 3.20
CA PHE A 112 2.59 8.40 3.06
C PHE A 112 3.75 8.52 4.04
N VAL A 113 4.11 7.40 4.67
CA VAL A 113 5.21 7.32 5.63
C VAL A 113 6.09 6.12 5.27
N PRO A 114 7.42 6.29 5.14
CA PRO A 114 8.35 5.18 4.99
C PRO A 114 8.13 4.10 6.07
N GLY A 115 8.05 2.83 5.66
CA GLY A 115 7.74 1.71 6.53
C GLY A 115 6.25 1.39 6.70
N LEU A 116 5.32 2.29 6.36
CA LEU A 116 3.89 1.96 6.30
C LEU A 116 3.53 1.42 4.90
N ARG A 117 3.42 0.10 4.80
CA ARG A 117 3.28 -0.62 3.53
C ARG A 117 2.08 -1.57 3.55
N HIS A 118 1.70 -2.03 2.37
CA HIS A 118 0.68 -3.06 2.17
C HIS A 118 1.32 -4.46 2.12
N ASP A 119 2.13 -4.80 3.13
CA ASP A 119 2.98 -5.99 3.15
C ASP A 119 2.33 -7.22 3.80
N ALA A 120 1.10 -7.07 4.31
CA ALA A 120 0.35 -8.12 4.99
C ALA A 120 -1.15 -8.04 4.73
N ALA A 121 -1.89 -9.06 5.18
CA ALA A 121 -3.34 -8.97 5.33
C ALA A 121 -3.70 -8.08 6.54
N GLY A 122 -4.85 -7.42 6.48
CA GLY A 122 -5.36 -6.56 7.54
C GLY A 122 -4.77 -5.15 7.57
N ILE A 123 -4.08 -4.70 6.53
CA ILE A 123 -3.65 -3.30 6.41
C ILE A 123 -4.86 -2.44 6.05
N LEU A 124 -5.10 -1.39 6.83
CA LEU A 124 -6.21 -0.44 6.66
C LEU A 124 -5.71 0.81 5.94
N SER A 125 -6.31 1.10 4.79
CA SER A 125 -5.89 2.19 3.89
C SER A 125 -7.06 2.94 3.27
N MET A 126 -6.83 4.19 2.87
CA MET A 126 -7.82 4.98 2.13
C MET A 126 -7.91 4.53 0.66
N ALA A 127 -9.13 4.37 0.16
CA ALA A 127 -9.37 4.33 -1.28
C ALA A 127 -9.38 5.76 -1.84
N ASN A 128 -8.94 5.92 -3.09
CA ASN A 128 -8.86 7.22 -3.76
C ASN A 128 -8.91 7.04 -5.31
N ALA A 129 -9.09 8.15 -6.02
CA ALA A 129 -9.12 8.22 -7.48
C ALA A 129 -7.81 8.77 -8.09
N GLY A 130 -6.75 8.81 -7.28
CA GLY A 130 -5.48 9.46 -7.59
C GLY A 130 -4.98 10.33 -6.44
N PRO A 131 -3.83 11.00 -6.62
CA PRO A 131 -3.18 11.76 -5.56
C PRO A 131 -4.10 12.79 -4.92
N ASP A 132 -4.08 12.84 -3.59
CA ASP A 132 -4.80 13.81 -2.77
C ASP A 132 -6.32 13.85 -2.97
N THR A 133 -6.93 12.70 -3.30
CA THR A 133 -8.38 12.58 -3.46
C THR A 133 -9.05 11.74 -2.38
N ASN A 134 -8.37 11.48 -1.26
CA ASN A 134 -8.95 10.74 -0.13
C ASN A 134 -10.23 11.41 0.36
N SER A 135 -11.19 10.59 0.80
CA SER A 135 -12.49 11.04 1.31
C SER A 135 -12.96 10.09 2.43
N CYS A 136 -14.01 9.30 2.20
CA CYS A 136 -14.61 8.42 3.20
C CYS A 136 -14.42 6.94 2.86
N GLU A 137 -14.00 6.61 1.65
CA GLU A 137 -13.78 5.23 1.24
C GLU A 137 -12.47 4.68 1.80
N PHE A 138 -12.52 3.46 2.31
CA PHE A 138 -11.38 2.75 2.87
C PHE A 138 -11.42 1.28 2.47
N PHE A 139 -10.29 0.61 2.59
CA PHE A 139 -10.21 -0.83 2.39
C PHE A 139 -9.30 -1.51 3.41
N LEU A 140 -9.53 -2.80 3.62
CA LEU A 140 -8.68 -3.70 4.38
C LEU A 140 -8.09 -4.75 3.42
N THR A 141 -6.78 -4.96 3.47
CA THR A 141 -6.11 -5.96 2.64
C THR A 141 -6.43 -7.39 3.08
N LEU A 142 -6.55 -8.32 2.13
CA LEU A 142 -6.70 -9.75 2.39
C LEU A 142 -5.39 -10.54 2.16
N ALA A 143 -4.37 -9.88 1.59
CA ALA A 143 -3.04 -10.42 1.31
C ALA A 143 -2.05 -9.25 1.13
N PRO A 144 -0.72 -9.50 1.05
CA PRO A 144 0.25 -8.50 0.64
C PRO A 144 -0.08 -7.93 -0.75
N THR A 145 -0.01 -6.61 -0.91
CA THR A 145 -0.43 -5.85 -2.10
C THR A 145 0.48 -4.65 -2.38
N ASP A 146 1.79 -4.89 -2.41
CA ASP A 146 2.84 -3.86 -2.53
C ASP A 146 2.66 -2.86 -3.67
N ARG A 147 1.99 -3.28 -4.75
CA ARG A 147 1.61 -2.39 -5.86
C ARG A 147 0.79 -1.17 -5.43
N LEU A 148 0.20 -1.15 -4.23
CA LEU A 148 -0.58 -0.05 -3.65
C LEU A 148 0.27 0.94 -2.82
N ASN A 149 1.53 0.60 -2.50
CA ASN A 149 2.43 1.50 -1.76
C ASN A 149 2.63 2.82 -2.51
N TYR A 150 2.64 3.93 -1.78
CA TYR A 150 2.69 5.30 -2.33
C TYR A 150 1.55 5.66 -3.31
N LEU A 151 0.46 4.90 -3.30
CA LEU A 151 -0.79 5.23 -4.00
C LEU A 151 -1.97 5.38 -3.04
N HIS A 152 -1.99 4.61 -1.95
CA HIS A 152 -3.04 4.63 -0.94
C HIS A 152 -2.45 4.85 0.46
N SER A 153 -3.01 5.82 1.19
CA SER A 153 -2.52 6.17 2.54
C SER A 153 -2.84 5.04 3.51
N VAL A 154 -1.82 4.39 4.07
CA VAL A 154 -1.95 3.39 5.13
C VAL A 154 -2.12 4.13 6.45
N PHE A 155 -3.23 3.92 7.14
CA PHE A 155 -3.54 4.62 8.39
C PHE A 155 -3.91 3.68 9.55
N GLY A 156 -3.78 2.37 9.36
CA GLY A 156 -3.94 1.42 10.44
C GLY A 156 -3.66 -0.02 10.04
N ARG A 157 -3.83 -0.92 11.00
CA ARG A 157 -3.76 -2.37 10.78
C ARG A 157 -4.67 -3.13 11.74
N VAL A 158 -5.14 -4.30 11.31
CA VAL A 158 -5.89 -5.22 12.16
C VAL A 158 -4.97 -5.84 13.20
N VAL A 159 -5.36 -5.73 14.46
CA VAL A 159 -4.66 -6.32 15.62
C VAL A 159 -5.47 -7.45 16.26
N ARG A 160 -6.78 -7.54 16.00
CA ARG A 160 -7.65 -8.66 16.43
C ARG A 160 -8.69 -8.98 15.37
N GLY A 161 -9.05 -10.25 15.24
CA GLY A 161 -10.08 -10.67 14.30
C GLY A 161 -9.60 -10.79 12.85
N LEU A 162 -8.29 -10.97 12.60
CA LEU A 162 -7.75 -11.12 11.24
C LEU A 162 -8.43 -12.26 10.44
N ALA A 163 -8.77 -13.36 11.12
CA ALA A 163 -9.46 -14.51 10.53
C ALA A 163 -10.91 -14.21 10.08
N ILE A 164 -11.49 -13.08 10.51
CA ILE A 164 -12.84 -12.66 10.13
C ILE A 164 -12.83 -11.98 8.76
N LEU A 165 -11.75 -11.29 8.38
CA LEU A 165 -11.62 -10.59 7.11
C LEU A 165 -12.04 -11.42 5.88
N PRO A 166 -11.55 -12.67 5.69
CA PRO A 166 -11.94 -13.48 4.54
C PRO A 166 -13.38 -14.02 4.60
N LEU A 167 -14.09 -13.87 5.73
CA LEU A 167 -15.49 -14.30 5.89
C LEU A 167 -16.49 -13.23 5.44
N ILE A 168 -16.06 -11.97 5.36
CA ILE A 168 -16.90 -10.84 4.94
C ILE A 168 -17.41 -11.06 3.52
N LYS A 169 -18.73 -10.95 3.34
CA LYS A 169 -19.40 -11.11 2.05
C LYS A 169 -19.78 -9.75 1.45
N PRO A 170 -19.94 -9.66 0.12
CA PRO A 170 -20.46 -8.45 -0.51
C PRO A 170 -21.78 -8.00 0.10
N ASN A 171 -21.94 -6.69 0.28
CA ASN A 171 -23.14 -6.02 0.79
C ASN A 171 -23.48 -6.33 2.26
N GLU A 172 -22.58 -6.95 3.04
CA GLU A 172 -22.79 -7.08 4.49
C GLU A 172 -22.60 -5.74 5.18
N ALA A 173 -23.57 -5.38 6.02
CA ALA A 173 -23.54 -4.16 6.80
C ALA A 173 -22.60 -4.27 8.00
N PHE A 174 -22.04 -3.13 8.42
CA PHE A 174 -21.19 -3.05 9.60
C PHE A 174 -21.45 -1.78 10.40
N THR A 175 -20.83 -1.69 11.56
CA THR A 175 -20.75 -0.48 12.38
C THR A 175 -19.31 -0.28 12.82
N ILE A 176 -18.85 0.96 12.92
CA ILE A 176 -17.53 1.29 13.47
C ILE A 176 -17.71 1.91 14.85
N LYS A 177 -16.95 1.43 15.84
CA LYS A 177 -16.77 2.10 17.14
C LYS A 177 -15.31 2.46 17.34
N ILE A 178 -15.05 3.69 17.77
CA ILE A 178 -13.68 4.13 18.09
C ILE A 178 -13.39 3.86 19.56
N GLN A 179 -12.25 3.24 19.84
CA GLN A 179 -11.72 3.07 21.20
C GLN A 179 -10.48 3.94 21.38
N ARG A 180 -10.38 4.62 22.52
CA ARG A 180 -9.23 5.45 22.91
C ARG A 180 -8.65 4.89 24.21
N VAL A 181 -7.47 4.29 24.13
CA VAL A 181 -6.75 3.72 25.28
C VAL A 181 -5.53 4.59 25.56
N GLY A 182 -5.33 4.99 26.81
CA GLY A 182 -4.24 5.87 27.19
C GLY A 182 -4.52 7.37 26.99
N ARG A 183 -3.69 8.20 27.63
CA ARG A 183 -3.87 9.65 27.67
C ARG A 183 -3.71 10.30 26.30
N ALA A 184 -2.76 9.84 25.49
CA ALA A 184 -2.47 10.41 24.18
C ALA A 184 -3.65 10.19 23.21
N ALA A 185 -4.18 8.96 23.13
CA ALA A 185 -5.34 8.66 22.30
C ALA A 185 -6.61 9.39 22.77
N GLN A 186 -6.81 9.52 24.09
CA GLN A 186 -7.93 10.30 24.66
C GLN A 186 -7.85 11.79 24.30
N ALA A 187 -6.65 12.34 24.15
CA ALA A 187 -6.43 13.73 23.76
C ALA A 187 -6.52 13.97 22.24
N PHE A 188 -6.56 12.92 21.42
CA PHE A 188 -6.66 13.04 19.97
C PHE A 188 -8.02 13.61 19.55
N LYS A 189 -7.99 14.80 18.95
CA LYS A 189 -9.18 15.52 18.49
C LYS A 189 -9.52 15.13 17.06
N ASN A 190 -10.79 14.88 16.79
CA ASN A 190 -11.32 14.56 15.47
C ASN A 190 -12.46 15.50 15.05
N ASP A 191 -12.40 16.75 15.51
CA ASP A 191 -13.37 17.79 15.16
C ASP A 191 -12.98 18.54 13.88
N ARG A 192 -13.88 19.42 13.41
CA ARG A 192 -13.69 20.23 12.20
C ARG A 192 -12.42 21.09 12.27
N ALA A 193 -12.10 21.65 13.43
CA ALA A 193 -10.95 22.54 13.59
C ALA A 193 -9.64 21.77 13.49
N ALA A 194 -9.55 20.61 14.14
CA ALA A 194 -8.41 19.71 14.02
C ALA A 194 -8.19 19.27 12.56
N PHE A 195 -9.27 18.87 11.87
CA PHE A 195 -9.21 18.50 10.47
C PHE A 195 -8.70 19.65 9.58
N GLN A 196 -9.26 20.85 9.72
CA GLN A 196 -8.86 22.01 8.92
C GLN A 196 -7.40 22.40 9.15
N ALA A 197 -6.92 22.35 10.39
CA ALA A 197 -5.53 22.66 10.71
C ALA A 197 -4.57 21.66 10.06
N LEU A 198 -4.86 20.36 10.16
CA LEU A 198 -4.05 19.31 9.53
C LEU A 198 -4.11 19.39 8.00
N ALA A 199 -5.29 19.60 7.43
CA ALA A 199 -5.46 19.73 5.98
C ALA A 199 -4.73 20.94 5.41
N ALA A 200 -4.69 22.07 6.14
CA ALA A 200 -3.94 23.25 5.75
C ALA A 200 -2.42 23.05 5.80
N ALA A 201 -1.93 22.20 6.71
CA ALA A 201 -0.52 21.88 6.86
C ALA A 201 -0.04 20.77 5.90
N ALA A 202 -0.95 20.02 5.27
CA ALA A 202 -0.62 18.87 4.44
C ALA A 202 0.13 19.27 3.17
N LYS A 203 1.21 18.53 2.86
CA LYS A 203 1.98 18.71 1.63
C LYS A 203 1.24 18.11 0.44
N LYS A 204 0.70 18.97 -0.42
CA LYS A 204 -0.03 18.54 -1.61
C LYS A 204 0.87 17.92 -2.68
N TYR A 205 0.28 17.05 -3.47
CA TYR A 205 0.84 16.47 -4.67
C TYR A 205 1.06 17.55 -5.73
N SER A 206 2.26 17.60 -6.28
CA SER A 206 2.66 18.55 -7.32
C SER A 206 3.32 17.86 -8.51
N GLY A 207 3.27 16.52 -8.57
CA GLY A 207 3.84 15.74 -9.66
C GLY A 207 3.01 15.82 -10.93
N ALA A 208 3.56 15.34 -12.05
CA ALA A 208 2.84 15.28 -13.31
C ALA A 208 1.56 14.42 -13.17
N ALA A 209 0.49 14.79 -13.88
CA ALA A 209 -0.76 14.04 -13.93
C ALA A 209 -0.69 12.81 -14.85
N THR A 210 0.19 12.87 -15.85
CA THR A 210 0.35 11.86 -16.89
C THR A 210 1.82 11.44 -17.01
N PRO A 211 2.09 10.18 -17.43
CA PRO A 211 3.41 9.77 -17.87
C PRO A 211 3.95 10.66 -18.99
N GLY A 212 5.28 10.71 -19.14
CA GLY A 212 5.95 11.49 -20.17
C GLY A 212 7.44 11.70 -19.92
N PRO A 213 8.15 12.35 -20.86
CA PRO A 213 9.61 12.43 -20.86
C PRO A 213 10.20 13.18 -19.67
N THR A 214 9.45 14.14 -19.10
CA THR A 214 9.83 14.89 -17.90
C THR A 214 9.21 14.34 -16.61
N ALA A 215 8.29 13.38 -16.74
CA ALA A 215 7.61 12.76 -15.61
C ALA A 215 8.45 11.61 -15.02
N PRO A 216 8.19 11.19 -13.77
CA PRO A 216 8.86 10.04 -13.16
C PRO A 216 8.70 8.72 -13.92
N PHE A 217 7.65 8.56 -14.73
CA PHE A 217 7.44 7.37 -15.56
C PHE A 217 7.17 7.76 -17.00
N ASP A 218 7.72 7.01 -17.96
CA ASP A 218 7.44 7.17 -19.38
C ASP A 218 7.41 5.83 -20.12
N ASP A 219 6.49 5.70 -21.07
CA ASP A 219 6.28 4.54 -21.94
C ASP A 219 5.83 5.03 -23.32
N PRO A 220 6.73 5.71 -24.06
CA PRO A 220 6.38 6.38 -25.33
C PRO A 220 6.01 5.40 -26.45
N ALA A 221 6.41 4.13 -26.32
CA ALA A 221 6.08 3.07 -27.26
C ALA A 221 4.80 2.30 -26.90
N HIS A 222 4.09 2.72 -25.84
CA HIS A 222 2.84 2.11 -25.38
C HIS A 222 2.97 0.59 -25.14
N LEU A 223 4.08 0.18 -24.54
CA LEU A 223 4.41 -1.22 -24.27
C LEU A 223 3.52 -1.82 -23.18
N LEU A 224 2.96 -0.98 -22.30
CA LEU A 224 2.00 -1.37 -21.27
C LEU A 224 0.56 -1.37 -21.77
N PRO A 225 -0.36 -2.07 -21.06
CA PRO A 225 -1.78 -2.03 -21.38
C PRO A 225 -2.34 -0.59 -21.35
N GLN A 226 -3.04 -0.21 -22.42
CA GLN A 226 -3.63 1.13 -22.56
C GLN A 226 -5.06 1.20 -22.02
N GLU A 227 -5.79 0.07 -22.03
CA GLU A 227 -7.11 -0.04 -21.41
C GLU A 227 -6.96 -0.14 -19.89
N ILE A 228 -7.50 0.87 -19.18
CA ILE A 228 -7.13 1.24 -17.82
C ILE A 228 -5.65 1.68 -17.78
N PRO A 229 -5.34 2.98 -17.91
CA PRO A 229 -3.98 3.48 -18.12
C PRO A 229 -3.11 3.34 -16.86
N ARG A 230 -2.60 2.12 -16.61
CA ARG A 230 -1.83 1.77 -15.40
C ARG A 230 -0.50 2.51 -15.29
N ALA A 231 0.05 2.97 -16.42
CA ALA A 231 1.25 3.81 -16.44
C ALA A 231 1.10 5.07 -15.57
N LYS A 232 -0.11 5.63 -15.48
CA LYS A 232 -0.43 6.77 -14.60
C LYS A 232 -0.15 6.44 -13.12
N ASN A 233 -0.41 5.21 -12.69
CA ASN A 233 -0.16 4.79 -11.32
C ASN A 233 1.35 4.68 -11.02
N PHE A 234 2.16 4.23 -11.98
CA PHE A 234 3.62 4.26 -11.80
C PHE A 234 4.13 5.69 -11.66
N ASN A 235 3.66 6.58 -12.53
CA ASN A 235 3.97 8.00 -12.44
C ASN A 235 3.64 8.59 -11.05
N PHE A 236 2.42 8.34 -10.55
CA PHE A 236 1.99 8.80 -9.23
C PHE A 236 2.78 8.20 -8.08
N LYS A 237 3.01 6.89 -8.11
CA LYS A 237 3.78 6.16 -7.11
C LYS A 237 5.18 6.78 -6.96
N LEU A 238 5.88 6.99 -8.07
CA LEU A 238 7.24 7.52 -8.06
C LEU A 238 7.28 9.00 -7.62
N ALA A 239 6.32 9.81 -8.07
CA ALA A 239 6.19 11.20 -7.60
C ALA A 239 5.87 11.29 -6.10
N ASN A 240 5.03 10.39 -5.58
CA ASN A 240 4.71 10.31 -4.15
C ASN A 240 5.89 9.85 -3.31
N PHE A 241 6.66 8.87 -3.81
CA PHE A 241 7.90 8.44 -3.19
C PHE A 241 8.88 9.63 -3.06
N GLU A 242 9.11 10.38 -4.14
CA GLU A 242 9.95 11.58 -4.14
C GLU A 242 9.39 12.66 -3.19
N ARG A 243 8.07 12.91 -3.23
CA ARG A 243 7.39 13.89 -2.37
C ARG A 243 7.70 13.66 -0.89
N VAL A 244 7.78 12.40 -0.47
CA VAL A 244 7.87 11.98 0.94
C VAL A 244 9.31 11.77 1.39
N THR A 245 10.15 11.20 0.53
CA THR A 245 11.51 10.78 0.90
C THR A 245 12.58 11.76 0.42
N GLY A 246 12.26 12.61 -0.54
CA GLY A 246 13.21 13.44 -1.28
C GLY A 246 14.13 12.63 -2.22
N LEU A 247 13.89 11.32 -2.39
CA LEU A 247 14.64 10.46 -3.31
C LEU A 247 13.88 10.29 -4.61
N LYS A 248 14.56 10.50 -5.72
CA LYS A 248 13.97 10.43 -7.05
C LYS A 248 14.19 9.06 -7.68
N ILE A 249 13.12 8.37 -8.03
CA ILE A 249 13.18 7.16 -8.86
C ILE A 249 12.49 7.48 -10.18
N VAL A 250 13.17 7.23 -11.29
CA VAL A 250 12.62 7.45 -12.64
C VAL A 250 12.65 6.15 -13.43
N ALA A 251 11.62 5.88 -14.20
CA ALA A 251 11.57 4.71 -15.06
C ALA A 251 11.16 5.03 -16.50
N ARG A 252 11.81 4.35 -17.44
CA ARG A 252 11.60 4.48 -18.89
C ARG A 252 11.41 3.10 -19.51
N LEU A 253 10.39 2.94 -20.35
CA LEU A 253 10.24 1.78 -21.20
C LEU A 253 10.55 2.18 -22.65
N PHE A 254 11.61 1.60 -23.22
CA PHE A 254 12.04 1.83 -24.58
C PHE A 254 11.71 0.63 -25.46
N ALA A 255 11.32 0.89 -26.71
CA ALA A 255 11.12 -0.17 -27.69
C ALA A 255 12.45 -0.79 -28.16
N LYS A 256 13.55 -0.03 -28.11
CA LYS A 256 14.86 -0.43 -28.61
C LYS A 256 15.96 -0.11 -27.63
N SER A 257 16.94 -1.00 -27.56
CA SER A 257 18.19 -0.84 -26.84
C SER A 257 19.04 0.29 -27.43
N PRO A 258 19.91 0.93 -26.63
CA PRO A 258 20.77 1.99 -27.12
C PRO A 258 21.71 1.47 -28.21
N SER A 259 22.02 2.33 -29.18
CA SER A 259 23.02 2.01 -30.20
C SER A 259 24.42 1.88 -29.59
N ALA A 260 25.34 1.21 -30.29
CA ALA A 260 26.74 1.12 -29.87
C ALA A 260 27.42 2.49 -29.70
N ALA A 261 26.92 3.53 -30.36
CA ALA A 261 27.41 4.90 -30.19
C ALA A 261 26.92 5.53 -28.87
N GLU A 262 25.67 5.22 -28.47
CA GLU A 262 25.05 5.72 -27.24
C GLU A 262 25.56 4.98 -25.98
N ASP A 263 25.93 3.71 -26.11
CA ASP A 263 26.51 2.89 -25.02
C ASP A 263 27.95 2.45 -25.33
N ASN A 264 28.78 3.42 -25.74
CA ASN A 264 30.14 3.20 -26.21
C ASN A 264 31.16 2.80 -25.11
N ALA A 265 30.75 2.80 -23.85
CA ALA A 265 31.49 2.30 -22.70
C ALA A 265 30.49 1.67 -21.72
N PRO A 266 30.93 0.73 -20.85
CA PRO A 266 30.02 0.02 -19.94
C PRO A 266 29.15 0.97 -19.11
N GLY A 267 27.84 0.99 -19.38
CA GLY A 267 26.86 1.79 -18.66
C GLY A 267 26.81 3.28 -19.06
N ALA A 268 27.50 3.68 -20.12
CA ALA A 268 27.54 5.08 -20.59
C ALA A 268 26.14 5.64 -20.87
N PHE A 269 25.27 4.84 -21.51
CA PHE A 269 23.89 5.24 -21.78
C PHE A 269 23.13 5.51 -20.48
N MET A 270 23.20 4.56 -19.53
CA MET A 270 22.48 4.66 -18.27
C MET A 270 22.98 5.82 -17.40
N GLN A 271 24.28 6.12 -17.43
CA GLN A 271 24.86 7.28 -16.77
C GLN A 271 24.32 8.58 -17.36
N ALA A 272 24.34 8.71 -18.70
CA ALA A 272 23.83 9.89 -19.39
C ALA A 272 22.33 10.10 -19.11
N LEU A 273 21.55 9.02 -19.14
CA LEU A 273 20.13 9.03 -18.81
C LEU A 273 19.89 9.48 -17.36
N ALA A 274 20.69 8.99 -16.40
CA ALA A 274 20.61 9.41 -15.00
C ALA A 274 20.94 10.90 -14.81
N GLN A 275 21.91 11.43 -15.57
CA GLN A 275 22.24 12.85 -15.56
C GLN A 275 21.09 13.70 -16.11
N GLN A 276 20.56 13.31 -17.28
CA GLN A 276 19.43 14.00 -17.92
C GLN A 276 18.19 14.03 -17.02
N LEU A 277 17.91 12.94 -16.30
CA LEU A 277 16.71 12.82 -15.47
C LEU A 277 16.91 13.30 -14.03
N GLY A 278 18.12 13.74 -13.67
CA GLY A 278 18.44 14.28 -12.36
C GLY A 278 18.51 13.21 -11.25
N THR A 279 18.88 11.98 -11.57
CA THR A 279 19.04 10.86 -10.61
C THR A 279 20.48 10.40 -10.42
N ALA A 280 21.44 11.00 -11.14
CA ALA A 280 22.86 10.60 -11.11
C ALA A 280 23.52 10.71 -9.72
N GLN A 281 23.15 11.71 -8.91
CA GLN A 281 23.70 11.88 -7.57
C GLN A 281 22.85 11.17 -6.51
N ARG A 282 21.55 11.44 -6.48
CA ARG A 282 20.64 10.98 -5.43
C ARG A 282 19.35 10.48 -6.04
N GLY A 283 19.14 9.17 -5.98
CA GLY A 283 18.01 8.49 -6.62
C GLY A 283 18.41 7.25 -7.39
N ALA A 284 17.55 6.83 -8.32
CA ALA A 284 17.84 5.77 -9.28
C ALA A 284 17.08 6.00 -10.59
N VAL A 285 17.62 5.46 -11.68
CA VAL A 285 16.88 5.30 -12.93
C VAL A 285 16.83 3.83 -13.35
N ALA A 286 15.66 3.39 -13.80
CA ALA A 286 15.43 2.09 -14.41
C ALA A 286 15.02 2.27 -15.88
N ALA A 287 15.62 1.52 -16.78
CA ALA A 287 15.27 1.50 -18.19
C ALA A 287 15.00 0.07 -18.63
N TYR A 288 13.86 -0.16 -19.28
CA TYR A 288 13.54 -1.42 -19.94
C TYR A 288 13.72 -1.27 -21.44
N PHE A 289 14.24 -2.32 -22.08
CA PHE A 289 14.41 -2.37 -23.53
C PHE A 289 13.69 -3.58 -24.11
N ALA A 290 12.64 -3.33 -24.89
CA ALA A 290 11.72 -4.38 -25.33
C ALA A 290 12.31 -5.35 -26.36
N ASP A 291 13.28 -4.93 -27.14
CA ASP A 291 13.95 -5.77 -28.16
C ASP A 291 14.89 -6.82 -27.54
N GLU A 292 15.46 -6.52 -26.38
CA GLU A 292 16.32 -7.43 -25.61
C GLU A 292 15.60 -8.12 -24.44
N ASP A 293 14.38 -7.69 -24.12
CA ASP A 293 13.65 -8.07 -22.90
C ASP A 293 14.46 -7.81 -21.60
N ASP A 294 15.21 -6.70 -21.57
CA ASP A 294 16.21 -6.42 -20.56
C ASP A 294 15.87 -5.20 -19.69
N TRP A 295 16.19 -5.29 -18.40
CA TRP A 295 16.10 -4.18 -17.45
C TRP A 295 17.48 -3.73 -17.02
N ARG A 296 17.78 -2.45 -17.19
CA ARG A 296 19.01 -1.83 -16.73
C ARG A 296 18.70 -0.79 -15.66
N ILE A 297 19.51 -0.75 -14.61
CA ILE A 297 19.41 0.25 -13.54
C ILE A 297 20.72 1.00 -13.35
N TRP A 298 20.59 2.26 -12.95
CA TRP A 298 21.66 3.11 -12.43
C TRP A 298 21.25 3.66 -11.06
N ILE A 299 22.13 3.46 -10.07
CA ILE A 299 21.92 3.96 -8.70
C ILE A 299 22.77 5.21 -8.53
N GLY A 300 22.17 6.29 -8.05
CA GLY A 300 22.88 7.52 -7.77
C GLY A 300 23.99 7.32 -6.73
N THR A 301 25.07 8.08 -6.84
CA THR A 301 26.24 7.96 -5.97
C THR A 301 25.89 7.97 -4.47
N GLU A 302 25.03 8.91 -4.04
CA GLU A 302 24.59 9.05 -2.64
C GLU A 302 23.57 7.97 -2.22
N SER A 303 22.88 7.35 -3.18
CA SER A 303 21.91 6.27 -2.95
C SER A 303 22.55 4.88 -2.87
N THR A 304 23.83 4.77 -3.26
CA THR A 304 24.58 3.52 -3.31
C THR A 304 24.62 2.81 -1.94
N PRO A 305 24.92 3.48 -0.80
CA PRO A 305 24.92 2.81 0.50
C PRO A 305 23.57 2.26 0.92
N ALA A 306 22.47 2.95 0.60
CA ALA A 306 21.13 2.46 0.89
C ALA A 306 20.80 1.20 0.07
N PHE A 307 21.14 1.22 -1.23
CA PHE A 307 20.83 0.11 -2.14
C PHE A 307 21.64 -1.16 -1.86
N PHE A 308 22.96 -1.02 -1.70
CA PHE A 308 23.90 -2.14 -1.52
C PHE A 308 24.14 -2.49 -0.03
N GLY A 309 23.69 -1.65 0.90
CA GLY A 309 23.85 -1.84 2.34
C GLY A 309 25.22 -1.40 2.89
N SER A 310 26.12 -0.92 2.05
CA SER A 310 27.43 -0.39 2.44
C SER A 310 27.93 0.66 1.45
N PRO A 311 28.79 1.60 1.87
CA PRO A 311 29.49 2.50 0.94
C PRO A 311 30.34 1.72 -0.08
N PRO A 312 30.49 2.22 -1.33
CA PRO A 312 31.30 1.56 -2.36
C PRO A 312 32.79 1.59 -2.03
N THR A 313 33.49 0.48 -2.29
CA THR A 313 34.96 0.46 -2.41
C THR A 313 35.40 0.42 -3.88
N GLN A 314 36.68 0.68 -4.16
CA GLN A 314 37.21 0.55 -5.52
C GLN A 314 37.10 -0.87 -6.09
N ALA A 315 37.12 -1.90 -5.24
CA ALA A 315 36.94 -3.28 -5.67
C ALA A 315 35.49 -3.57 -6.07
N ASP A 316 34.51 -2.98 -5.38
CA ASP A 316 33.09 -3.18 -5.65
C ASP A 316 32.66 -2.59 -7.00
N LEU A 317 33.33 -1.52 -7.45
CA LEU A 317 33.01 -0.78 -8.68
C LEU A 317 33.62 -1.40 -9.95
N LYS A 318 34.41 -2.47 -9.84
CA LYS A 318 34.96 -3.17 -11.00
C LYS A 318 33.88 -3.97 -11.73
N PRO A 319 34.07 -4.32 -13.03
CA PRO A 319 33.11 -5.14 -13.78
C PRO A 319 32.80 -6.50 -13.12
N ASP A 320 33.76 -7.09 -12.43
CA ASP A 320 33.64 -8.33 -11.66
C ASP A 320 33.40 -8.10 -10.15
N GLY A 321 33.16 -6.84 -9.76
CA GLY A 321 32.98 -6.41 -8.38
C GLY A 321 31.66 -6.88 -7.76
N THR A 322 31.61 -6.85 -6.42
CA THR A 322 30.46 -7.35 -5.65
C THR A 322 29.17 -6.58 -5.94
N PHE A 323 29.25 -5.27 -6.21
CA PHE A 323 28.07 -4.45 -6.47
C PHE A 323 27.46 -4.77 -7.84
N HIS A 324 28.27 -5.15 -8.83
CA HIS A 324 27.75 -5.66 -10.09
C HIS A 324 26.92 -6.94 -9.85
N GLN A 325 27.47 -7.92 -9.13
CA GLN A 325 26.76 -9.15 -8.80
C GLN A 325 25.48 -8.91 -8.00
N GLN A 326 25.50 -8.00 -7.01
CA GLN A 326 24.31 -7.64 -6.24
C GLN A 326 23.23 -6.98 -7.11
N LYS A 327 23.62 -6.18 -8.11
CA LYS A 327 22.69 -5.59 -9.08
C LYS A 327 22.02 -6.67 -9.93
N GLU A 328 22.79 -7.64 -10.42
CA GLU A 328 22.26 -8.76 -11.21
C GLU A 328 21.31 -9.64 -10.38
N ILE A 329 21.66 -9.94 -9.12
CA ILE A 329 20.77 -10.68 -8.20
C ILE A 329 19.47 -9.90 -7.97
N PHE A 330 19.56 -8.59 -7.75
CA PHE A 330 18.39 -7.74 -7.58
C PHE A 330 17.47 -7.77 -8.81
N LEU A 331 18.02 -7.60 -10.02
CA LEU A 331 17.26 -7.63 -11.27
C LEU A 331 16.61 -9.00 -11.51
N ALA A 332 17.34 -10.08 -11.23
CA ALA A 332 16.82 -11.45 -11.34
C ALA A 332 15.66 -11.70 -10.36
N GLN A 333 15.76 -11.24 -9.12
CA GLN A 333 14.70 -11.36 -8.12
C GLN A 333 13.45 -10.56 -8.51
N ALA A 334 13.61 -9.31 -8.91
CA ALA A 334 12.51 -8.47 -9.38
C ALA A 334 11.82 -9.09 -10.61
N THR A 335 12.61 -9.60 -11.55
CA THR A 335 12.09 -10.29 -12.74
C THR A 335 11.30 -11.54 -12.37
N ALA A 336 11.85 -12.40 -11.49
CA ALA A 336 11.17 -13.60 -11.01
C ALA A 336 9.84 -13.28 -10.31
N ALA A 337 9.80 -12.22 -9.48
CA ALA A 337 8.58 -11.76 -8.83
C ALA A 337 7.51 -11.33 -9.84
N GLY A 338 7.88 -10.59 -10.89
CA GLY A 338 6.98 -10.22 -11.98
C GLY A 338 6.42 -11.43 -12.75
N HIS A 339 7.27 -12.43 -13.05
CA HIS A 339 6.82 -13.68 -13.66
C HIS A 339 5.85 -14.46 -12.77
N ALA A 340 6.15 -14.56 -11.47
CA ALA A 340 5.29 -15.24 -10.50
C ALA A 340 3.92 -14.56 -10.39
N ALA A 341 3.89 -13.22 -10.35
CA ALA A 341 2.65 -12.46 -10.34
C ALA A 341 1.81 -12.70 -11.61
N PHE A 342 2.45 -12.73 -12.79
CA PHE A 342 1.74 -13.00 -14.04
C PHE A 342 1.21 -14.44 -14.11
N ALA A 343 2.00 -15.42 -13.67
CA ALA A 343 1.57 -16.81 -13.60
C ALA A 343 0.36 -16.98 -12.66
N GLN A 344 0.37 -16.30 -11.51
CA GLN A 344 -0.75 -16.32 -10.58
C GLN A 344 -2.00 -15.63 -11.16
N GLN A 345 -1.84 -14.49 -11.84
CA GLN A 345 -2.96 -13.82 -12.52
C GLN A 345 -3.55 -14.71 -13.63
N LYS A 346 -2.69 -15.35 -14.43
CA LYS A 346 -3.11 -16.28 -15.49
C LYS A 346 -3.86 -17.48 -14.92
N LYS A 347 -3.43 -18.03 -13.78
CA LYS A 347 -4.11 -19.13 -13.09
C LYS A 347 -5.52 -18.76 -12.61
N ASN A 348 -5.71 -17.50 -12.21
CA ASN A 348 -6.99 -16.99 -11.70
C ASN A 348 -7.91 -16.47 -12.80
N ALA A 349 -7.40 -16.28 -14.03
CA ALA A 349 -8.18 -15.77 -15.15
C ALA A 349 -9.08 -16.87 -15.73
N PRO A 350 -10.27 -16.51 -16.24
CA PRO A 350 -11.07 -17.43 -17.07
C PRO A 350 -10.25 -17.95 -18.25
N ALA A 351 -10.44 -19.23 -18.60
CA ALA A 351 -9.64 -19.87 -19.64
C ALA A 351 -9.81 -19.20 -21.03
N ASP A 352 -10.97 -18.59 -21.27
CA ASP A 352 -11.32 -17.84 -22.48
C ASP A 352 -10.83 -16.38 -22.46
N GLN A 353 -10.31 -15.89 -21.34
CA GLN A 353 -9.87 -14.51 -21.15
C GLN A 353 -8.49 -14.44 -20.47
N PRO A 354 -7.43 -15.00 -21.10
CA PRO A 354 -6.10 -14.94 -20.55
C PRO A 354 -5.58 -13.49 -20.50
N PRO A 355 -4.74 -13.13 -19.52
CA PRO A 355 -4.12 -11.81 -19.48
C PRO A 355 -3.28 -11.56 -20.75
N PRO A 356 -3.33 -10.35 -21.34
CA PRO A 356 -2.58 -10.03 -22.55
C PRO A 356 -1.06 -9.97 -22.28
N PRO A 357 -0.19 -10.16 -23.29
CA PRO A 357 1.27 -10.08 -23.10
C PRO A 357 1.75 -8.77 -22.44
N ALA A 358 1.16 -7.62 -22.79
CA ALA A 358 1.48 -6.33 -22.18
C ALA A 358 1.26 -6.32 -20.65
N GLN A 359 0.31 -7.12 -20.15
CA GLN A 359 0.07 -7.28 -18.71
C GLN A 359 1.25 -7.94 -17.99
N HIS A 360 1.99 -8.81 -18.68
CA HIS A 360 3.18 -9.44 -18.13
C HIS A 360 4.29 -8.41 -17.89
N LEU A 361 4.57 -7.56 -18.89
CA LEU A 361 5.52 -6.46 -18.73
C LEU A 361 5.08 -5.51 -17.62
N LYS A 362 3.78 -5.17 -17.55
CA LYS A 362 3.23 -4.34 -16.48
C LYS A 362 3.56 -4.88 -15.09
N LEU A 363 3.39 -6.19 -14.87
CA LEU A 363 3.67 -6.82 -13.56
C LEU A 363 5.18 -6.90 -13.27
N ARG A 364 6.02 -7.06 -14.29
CA ARG A 364 7.48 -6.94 -14.14
C ARG A 364 7.89 -5.51 -13.77
N THR A 365 7.24 -4.51 -14.36
CA THR A 365 7.42 -3.10 -14.00
C THR A 365 6.99 -2.83 -12.55
N ASP A 366 5.83 -3.35 -12.09
CA ASP A 366 5.46 -3.24 -10.66
C ASP A 366 6.57 -3.82 -9.77
N ALA A 367 6.99 -5.06 -10.04
CA ALA A 367 7.95 -5.78 -9.21
C ALA A 367 9.29 -5.06 -9.13
N LEU A 368 9.81 -4.54 -10.25
CA LEU A 368 11.06 -3.79 -10.26
C LEU A 368 10.94 -2.48 -9.48
N LEU A 369 9.88 -1.71 -9.71
CA LEU A 369 9.70 -0.42 -9.04
C LEU A 369 9.49 -0.59 -7.54
N ASP A 370 8.69 -1.56 -7.12
CA ASP A 370 8.49 -1.87 -5.70
C ASP A 370 9.81 -2.33 -5.05
N SER A 371 10.60 -3.16 -5.75
CA SER A 371 11.92 -3.58 -5.27
C SER A 371 12.89 -2.40 -5.13
N LEU A 372 12.90 -1.45 -6.08
CA LEU A 372 13.72 -0.24 -6.02
C LEU A 372 13.29 0.67 -4.87
N ILE A 373 11.98 0.87 -4.71
CA ILE A 373 11.40 1.63 -3.59
C ILE A 373 11.86 1.01 -2.28
N PHE A 374 11.74 -0.31 -2.10
CA PHE A 374 12.10 -0.96 -0.84
C PHE A 374 13.59 -0.90 -0.52
N LYS A 375 14.44 -0.91 -1.55
CA LYS A 375 15.89 -0.75 -1.40
C LYS A 375 16.31 0.67 -1.03
N LEU A 376 15.57 1.68 -1.50
CA LEU A 376 15.95 3.08 -1.34
C LEU A 376 15.15 3.80 -0.25
N GLU A 377 14.01 3.26 0.15
CA GLU A 377 13.16 3.83 1.18
C GLU A 377 13.95 3.94 2.50
N PRO A 378 13.99 5.12 3.14
CA PRO A 378 14.69 5.29 4.40
C PRO A 378 14.12 4.38 5.48
N ASN A 379 15.00 3.68 6.20
CA ASN A 379 14.59 2.88 7.36
C ASN A 379 14.31 3.80 8.56
N ILE A 380 13.08 4.29 8.64
CA ILE A 380 12.61 5.10 9.76
C ILE A 380 12.04 4.15 10.81
N LYS A 381 12.67 4.10 12.00
CA LYS A 381 12.02 3.49 13.15
C LYS A 381 10.78 4.32 13.48
N LEU A 382 9.60 3.78 13.17
CA LEU A 382 8.35 4.39 13.57
C LEU A 382 8.33 4.43 15.11
N PRO A 383 8.09 5.59 15.73
CA PRO A 383 7.97 5.64 17.18
C PRO A 383 6.86 4.68 17.60
N ALA A 384 7.12 3.88 18.64
CA ALA A 384 6.06 3.13 19.30
C ALA A 384 4.97 4.12 19.70
N GLN A 385 3.70 3.77 19.46
CA GLN A 385 2.61 4.59 19.98
C GLN A 385 2.76 4.61 21.51
N GLN A 386 3.03 5.79 22.07
CA GLN A 386 3.23 6.01 23.51
C GLN A 386 1.92 6.36 24.18
#